data_AF-A0A3B0PL59-F1
#
_entry.id   AF-A0A3B0PL59-F1
#
_cell.length_a   1.000
_cell.length_b   1.000
_cell.length_c   1.000
_cell.angle_alpha   90.00
_cell.angle_beta   90.00
_cell.angle_gamma   90.00
#
_symmetry.space_group_name_H-M   'P 1'
#
loop_
_entity.id
_entity.type
_entity.pdbx_description
1 polymer ?
#
loop_
_entity_poly.entity_id
_entity_poly.type
_entity_poly.pdbx_seq_one_letter_code
_entity_poly.pdbx_strand_id
1 'polypeptide(L)'
;MKKNTIVLSCSNSDVSKSLNYDLATKIAKLGSFDFINLADYNVDHISSDTVEKVPAKISELNEKLLPYEKMIFVTPEINGYMPGFAKNILDW
;
A
#
# COMPACT_ATOMS: atom_id res chain seq x y z
N MET A 1 21.84 9.96 1.42
CA MET A 1 21.52 8.57 1.82
C MET A 1 20.17 8.22 1.24
N LYS A 2 20.03 7.09 0.55
CA LYS A 2 18.72 6.62 0.08
C LYS A 2 17.80 6.49 1.30
N LYS A 3 16.58 7.01 1.20
CA LYS A 3 15.55 6.82 2.22
C LYS A 3 15.24 5.33 2.27
N ASN A 4 15.60 4.69 3.38
CA ASN A 4 15.66 3.23 3.46
C ASN A 4 14.38 2.60 4.02
N THR A 5 13.32 3.38 4.14
CA THR A 5 12.05 2.96 4.74
C THR A 5 10.90 3.68 4.05
N ILE A 6 9.87 2.92 3.75
CA ILE A 6 8.60 3.44 3.22
C ILE A 6 7.44 3.02 4.11
N VAL A 7 6.48 3.91 4.28
CA VAL A 7 5.24 3.65 4.99
C VAL A 7 4.11 3.46 3.98
N LEU A 8 3.32 2.40 4.15
CA LEU A 8 2.23 2.02 3.28
C LEU A 8 0.90 2.12 4.04
N SER A 9 0.01 3.01 3.60
CA SER A 9 -1.38 3.02 4.05
C SER A 9 -2.16 1.93 3.31
N CYS A 10 -2.66 0.94 4.05
CA CYS A 10 -3.44 -0.19 3.53
C CYS A 10 -4.96 0.05 3.61
N SER A 11 -5.39 1.30 3.85
CA SER A 11 -6.80 1.68 3.88
C SER A 11 -7.27 2.16 2.51
N ASN A 12 -8.48 1.75 2.11
CA ASN A 12 -9.19 2.27 0.93
C ASN A 12 -10.34 3.23 1.29
N SER A 13 -10.43 3.67 2.55
CA SER A 13 -11.37 4.74 2.93
C SER A 13 -10.92 6.07 2.34
N ASP A 14 -11.87 7.00 2.17
CA ASP A 14 -11.57 8.39 1.79
C ASP A 14 -10.46 8.97 2.67
N VAL A 15 -9.43 9.56 2.03
CA VAL A 15 -8.22 10.05 2.71
C VAL A 15 -8.53 11.09 3.80
N SER A 16 -9.59 11.89 3.64
CA SER A 16 -10.02 12.89 4.63
C SER A 16 -10.62 12.28 5.90
N LYS A 17 -10.98 11.00 5.86
CA LYS A 17 -11.67 10.27 6.95
C LYS A 17 -10.91 9.04 7.44
N SER A 18 -9.84 8.65 6.77
CA SER A 18 -9.11 7.42 7.06
C SER A 18 -8.15 7.60 8.24
N LEU A 19 -8.48 6.99 9.38
CA LEU A 19 -7.63 6.96 10.58
C LEU A 19 -6.26 6.32 10.29
N ASN A 20 -6.23 5.29 9.46
CA ASN A 20 -5.00 4.59 9.10
C ASN A 20 -4.12 5.39 8.12
N TYR A 21 -4.75 6.19 7.23
CA TYR A 21 -4.01 7.13 6.39
C TYR A 21 -3.36 8.22 7.26
N ASP A 22 -4.12 8.80 8.19
CA ASP A 22 -3.60 9.82 9.12
C ASP A 22 -2.46 9.25 10.00
N LEU A 23 -2.62 8.05 10.54
CA LEU A 23 -1.55 7.37 11.28
C LEU A 23 -0.30 7.12 10.41
N ALA A 24 -0.48 6.61 9.19
CA ALA A 24 0.62 6.33 8.26
C ALA A 24 1.40 7.59 7.89
N THR A 25 0.70 8.70 7.59
CA THR A 25 1.35 9.97 7.26
C THR A 25 2.08 10.57 8.46
N LYS A 26 1.55 10.42 9.69
CA LYS A 26 2.25 10.81 10.93
C LYS A 26 3.51 10.00 11.16
N ILE A 27 3.47 8.68 10.96
CA ILE A 27 4.67 7.81 11.05
C ILE A 27 5.70 8.23 10.01
N ALA A 28 5.29 8.43 8.76
CA ALA A 28 6.19 8.85 7.69
C ALA A 28 6.85 10.20 8.00
N LYS A 29 6.07 11.17 8.50
CA LYS A 29 6.58 12.49 8.91
C LYS A 29 7.55 12.39 10.08
N LEU A 30 7.23 11.60 11.11
CA LEU A 30 8.09 11.42 12.28
C LEU A 30 9.44 10.78 11.92
N GLY A 31 9.42 9.77 11.05
CA GLY A 31 10.62 9.07 10.60
C GLY A 31 11.36 9.72 9.43
N SER A 32 10.82 10.79 8.85
CA SER A 32 11.28 11.33 7.55
C SER A 32 11.34 10.27 6.45
N PHE A 33 10.40 9.32 6.47
CA PHE A 33 10.28 8.21 5.52
C PHE A 33 9.48 8.62 4.29
N ASP A 34 9.60 7.85 3.21
CA ASP A 34 8.67 7.97 2.10
C ASP A 34 7.32 7.34 2.45
N PHE A 35 6.29 7.74 1.71
CA PHE A 35 4.91 7.32 1.97
C PHE A 35 4.20 6.99 0.66
N ILE A 36 3.42 5.91 0.68
CA ILE A 36 2.48 5.54 -0.38
C ILE A 36 1.12 5.21 0.26
N ASN A 37 0.06 5.64 -0.40
CA ASN A 37 -1.28 5.17 -0.15
C ASN A 37 -1.64 4.06 -1.14
N LEU A 38 -1.90 2.83 -0.67
CA LEU A 38 -2.20 1.72 -1.56
C LEU A 38 -3.49 1.94 -2.36
N ALA A 39 -4.44 2.75 -1.87
CA ALA A 39 -5.67 3.11 -2.59
C ALA A 39 -5.40 3.72 -3.99
N ASP A 40 -4.26 4.40 -4.18
CA ASP A 40 -3.87 4.98 -5.47
C ASP A 40 -3.52 3.90 -6.52
N TYR A 41 -3.18 2.70 -6.02
CA TYR A 41 -2.78 1.51 -6.77
C TYR A 41 -3.90 0.46 -6.86
N ASN A 42 -5.18 0.86 -6.66
CA ASN A 42 -6.31 -0.05 -6.84
C ASN A 42 -6.37 -0.58 -8.28
N VAL A 43 -6.56 -1.89 -8.39
CA VAL A 43 -6.66 -2.67 -9.62
C VAL A 43 -7.71 -3.77 -9.43
N ASP A 44 -8.12 -4.41 -10.52
CA ASP A 44 -9.05 -5.54 -10.46
C ASP A 44 -8.50 -6.68 -9.60
N HIS A 45 -9.41 -7.52 -9.11
CA HIS A 45 -9.02 -8.65 -8.29
C HIS A 45 -8.15 -9.64 -9.06
N ILE A 46 -7.09 -10.12 -8.42
CA ILE A 46 -6.29 -11.21 -8.98
C ILE A 46 -7.16 -12.47 -9.09
N SER A 47 -7.20 -13.06 -10.29
CA SER A 47 -7.97 -14.24 -10.61
C SER A 47 -7.36 -14.97 -11.80
N SER A 48 -7.90 -16.14 -12.14
CA SER A 48 -7.54 -16.86 -13.37
C SER A 48 -7.71 -16.01 -14.63
N ASP A 49 -8.63 -15.06 -14.60
CA ASP A 49 -9.03 -14.28 -15.76
C ASP A 49 -8.15 -13.03 -15.93
N THR A 50 -7.49 -12.59 -14.85
CA THR A 50 -6.67 -11.36 -14.85
C THR A 50 -5.17 -11.65 -14.88
N VAL A 51 -4.72 -12.82 -14.41
CA VAL A 51 -3.29 -13.14 -14.20
C VAL A 51 -2.44 -13.19 -15.49
N GLU A 52 -3.05 -13.20 -16.67
CA GLU A 52 -2.31 -13.20 -17.95
C GLU A 52 -1.42 -11.96 -18.11
N LYS A 53 -1.77 -10.85 -17.47
CA LYS A 53 -1.00 -9.60 -17.55
C LYS A 53 -1.06 -8.80 -16.24
N VAL A 54 0.11 -8.58 -15.64
CA VAL A 54 0.25 -7.69 -14.48
C VAL A 54 -0.23 -6.28 -14.83
N PRO A 55 -1.14 -5.68 -14.05
CA PRO A 55 -1.60 -4.31 -14.27
C PRO A 55 -0.45 -3.30 -14.19
N ALA A 56 -0.45 -2.29 -15.06
CA ALA A 56 0.62 -1.29 -15.11
C ALA A 56 0.86 -0.58 -13.76
N LYS A 57 -0.21 -0.35 -12.98
CA LYS A 57 -0.12 0.22 -11.62
C LYS A 57 0.63 -0.69 -10.65
N ILE A 58 0.49 -2.01 -10.77
CA ILE A 58 1.23 -2.96 -9.94
C ILE A 58 2.70 -2.97 -10.34
N SER A 59 3.00 -2.95 -11.64
CA SER A 59 4.39 -2.82 -12.11
C SER A 59 5.05 -1.53 -11.62
N GLU A 60 4.34 -0.40 -11.71
CA GLU A 60 4.80 0.89 -11.17
C GLU A 60 5.04 0.83 -9.65
N LEU A 61 4.09 0.23 -8.91
CA LEU A 61 4.24 0.04 -7.46
C LEU A 61 5.47 -0.79 -7.15
N ASN A 62 5.67 -1.92 -7.83
CA ASN A 62 6.81 -2.80 -7.62
C ASN A 62 8.14 -2.08 -7.91
N GLU A 63 8.24 -1.35 -9.01
CA GLU A 63 9.44 -0.54 -9.33
C GLU A 63 9.71 0.52 -8.26
N LYS A 64 8.65 1.13 -7.72
CA LYS A 64 8.75 2.14 -6.66
C LYS A 64 9.15 1.53 -5.31
N LEU A 65 8.69 0.33 -5.00
CA LEU A 65 8.97 -0.37 -3.73
C LEU A 65 10.34 -1.05 -3.71
N LEU A 66 10.84 -1.51 -4.87
CA LEU A 66 12.10 -2.26 -5.02
C LEU A 66 13.33 -1.63 -4.34
N PRO A 67 13.51 -0.29 -4.29
CA PRO A 67 14.69 0.31 -3.69
C PRO A 67 14.70 0.36 -2.14
N TYR A 68 13.60 0.04 -1.46
CA TYR A 68 13.48 0.18 0.00
C TYR A 68 13.81 -1.12 0.73
N GLU A 69 14.63 -1.06 1.78
CA GLU A 69 14.95 -2.24 2.61
C GLU A 69 13.91 -2.53 3.71
N LYS A 70 13.10 -1.53 4.06
CA LYS A 70 12.11 -1.63 5.14
C LYS A 70 10.77 -1.07 4.68
N MET A 71 9.70 -1.79 4.98
CA MET A 71 8.34 -1.37 4.71
C MET A 71 7.54 -1.40 6.02
N ILE A 72 6.81 -0.34 6.31
CA ILE A 72 5.90 -0.24 7.45
C ILE A 72 4.47 -0.28 6.89
N PHE A 73 3.75 -1.35 7.16
CA PHE A 73 2.35 -1.50 6.77
C PHE A 73 1.45 -0.95 7.87
N VAL A 74 0.57 -0.02 7.52
CA VAL A 74 -0.45 0.52 8.42
C VAL A 74 -1.81 0.08 7.90
N THR A 75 -2.43 -0.86 8.61
CA THR A 75 -3.62 -1.56 8.15
C THR A 75 -4.78 -1.39 9.11
N PRO A 76 -6.00 -1.05 8.62
CA PRO A 76 -7.20 -1.27 9.41
C PRO A 76 -7.40 -2.77 9.68
N GLU A 77 -8.13 -3.07 10.73
CA GLU A 77 -8.72 -4.39 10.93
C GLU A 77 -10.14 -4.40 10.34
N ILE A 78 -10.42 -5.33 9.43
CA ILE A 78 -11.75 -5.59 8.87
C ILE A 78 -12.04 -7.07 9.09
N ASN A 79 -13.04 -7.37 9.92
CA ASN A 79 -13.43 -8.73 10.30
C ASN A 79 -12.28 -9.57 10.91
N GLY A 80 -11.38 -8.96 11.66
CA GLY A 80 -10.22 -9.63 12.27
C GLY A 80 -9.01 -9.81 11.35
N TYR A 81 -9.05 -9.25 10.13
CA TYR A 81 -7.99 -9.39 9.14
C TYR A 81 -7.60 -8.05 8.51
N MET A 82 -6.51 -8.03 7.73
CA MET A 82 -6.21 -6.90 6.86
C MET A 82 -7.28 -6.76 5.76
N PRO A 83 -7.49 -5.56 5.18
CA PRO A 83 -8.48 -5.37 4.14
C PRO A 83 -8.18 -6.24 2.93
N GLY A 84 -9.20 -6.93 2.41
CA GLY A 84 -9.07 -7.74 1.19
C GLY A 84 -8.55 -6.94 0.00
N PHE A 85 -8.88 -5.65 -0.08
CA PHE A 85 -8.31 -4.71 -1.03
C PHE A 85 -6.77 -4.62 -0.94
N ALA A 86 -6.23 -4.41 0.26
CA ALA A 86 -4.79 -4.29 0.45
C ALA A 86 -4.11 -5.63 0.18
N LYS A 87 -4.72 -6.74 0.63
CA LYS A 87 -4.23 -8.08 0.36
C LYS A 87 -4.21 -8.40 -1.14
N ASN A 88 -5.21 -7.96 -1.91
CA ASN A 88 -5.25 -8.09 -3.36
C ASN A 88 -4.06 -7.39 -4.04
N ILE A 89 -3.69 -6.19 -3.58
CA ILE A 89 -2.51 -5.49 -4.10
C ILE A 89 -1.21 -6.24 -3.77
N LEU A 90 -1.14 -6.91 -2.61
CA LEU A 90 0.03 -7.71 -2.24
C LEU A 90 0.09 -9.07 -2.94
N ASP A 91 -1.05 -9.58 -3.43
CA ASP A 91 -1.12 -10.83 -4.18
C ASP A 91 -0.71 -10.66 -5.65
N TRP A 92 -0.89 -9.45 -6.17
CA TRP A 92 -0.43 -9.00 -7.48
C TRP A 92 1.08 -8.77 -7.53
#